data_AF-A0A976P3P2-F1
#
_entry.id   AF-A0A976P3P2-F1
#
_cell.length_a   1.000
_cell.length_b   1.000
_cell.length_c   1.000
_cell.angle_alpha   90.00
_cell.angle_beta   90.00
_cell.angle_gamma   90.00
#
_symmetry.space_group_name_H-M   'P 1'
#
loop_
_entity.id
_entity.type
_entity.pdbx_description
1 polymer ?
#
loop_
_entity_poly.entity_id
_entity_poly.type
_entity_poly.pdbx_seq_one_letter_code
_entity_poly.pdbx_strand_id
1 'polypeptide(L)'
;MSLDPSDWISLATGILGFVVGCAGAILGWLGYSTSKKMKSTDLRIELKSLIQNARLELGGLEEQIIEGNKSRIAVLAAIGKYNSGDREVWEAKIATDNETVLGLKDSIPASFDMINRMPPELLENEIVHVRTVLASVGALRKSYSEAYAYDDTQRDHLRRAFERKIEEGKRIMGQ
;
A
#
# COMPACT_ATOMS: atom_id res chain seq x y z
N MET A 1 -79.03 11.47 -2.24
CA MET A 1 -77.74 12.18 -2.33
C MET A 1 -76.92 11.46 -3.38
N SER A 2 -77.16 11.79 -4.65
CA SER A 2 -76.41 11.24 -5.79
C SER A 2 -75.06 11.96 -5.82
N LEU A 3 -73.97 11.19 -5.75
CA LEU A 3 -72.63 11.74 -5.98
C LEU A 3 -72.57 12.31 -7.39
N ASP A 4 -72.13 13.56 -7.53
CA ASP A 4 -71.95 14.16 -8.84
C ASP A 4 -70.82 13.44 -9.60
N PRO A 5 -70.89 13.31 -10.93
CA PRO A 5 -69.86 12.62 -11.72
C PRO A 5 -68.43 13.14 -11.51
N SER A 6 -68.28 14.41 -11.10
CA SER A 6 -67.00 15.03 -10.74
C SER A 6 -66.39 14.45 -9.47
N ASP A 7 -67.20 14.11 -8.45
CA ASP A 7 -66.73 13.60 -7.16
C ASP A 7 -66.14 12.19 -7.31
N TRP A 8 -66.71 11.38 -8.21
CA TRP A 8 -66.19 10.06 -8.54
C TRP A 8 -64.82 10.13 -9.23
N ILE A 9 -64.64 11.08 -10.15
CA ILE A 9 -63.37 11.27 -10.87
C ILE A 9 -62.29 11.76 -9.89
N SER A 10 -62.62 12.69 -9.00
CA SER A 10 -61.69 13.17 -7.96
C SER A 10 -61.29 12.08 -6.97
N LEU A 11 -62.23 11.22 -6.56
CA LEU A 11 -61.94 10.08 -5.69
C LEU A 11 -61.06 9.02 -6.39
N ALA A 12 -61.40 8.67 -7.63
CA ALA A 12 -60.66 7.68 -8.42
C ALA A 12 -59.22 8.15 -8.73
N THR A 13 -59.05 9.42 -9.10
CA THR A 13 -57.72 10.01 -9.32
C THR A 13 -56.91 10.12 -8.02
N GLY A 14 -57.55 10.40 -6.88
CA GLY A 14 -56.90 10.40 -5.57
C GLY A 14 -56.38 9.03 -5.15
N ILE A 15 -57.18 7.98 -5.32
CA ILE A 15 -56.78 6.59 -5.01
C ILE A 15 -55.65 6.14 -5.93
N LEU A 16 -55.76 6.40 -7.23
CA LEU A 16 -54.70 6.07 -8.20
C LEU A 16 -53.40 6.82 -7.89
N GLY A 17 -53.49 8.10 -7.56
CA GLY A 17 -52.33 8.91 -7.14
C GLY A 17 -51.66 8.38 -5.88
N PHE A 18 -52.45 7.94 -4.89
CA PHE A 18 -51.94 7.33 -3.66
C PHE A 18 -51.21 6.01 -3.93
N VAL A 19 -51.80 5.12 -4.74
CA VAL A 19 -51.19 3.82 -5.11
C VAL A 19 -49.87 4.02 -5.85
N VAL A 20 -49.83 4.94 -6.82
CA VAL A 20 -48.61 5.28 -7.55
C VAL A 20 -47.57 5.92 -6.62
N GLY A 21 -47.98 6.77 -5.68
CA GLY A 21 -47.12 7.37 -4.67
C GLY A 21 -46.47 6.34 -3.74
N CYS A 22 -47.25 5.37 -3.25
CA CYS A 22 -46.72 4.27 -2.43
C CYS A 22 -45.75 3.38 -3.21
N ALA A 23 -46.07 3.04 -4.46
CA ALA A 23 -45.17 2.26 -5.31
C ALA A 23 -43.83 3.00 -5.56
N GLY A 24 -43.89 4.31 -5.80
CA GLY A 24 -42.70 5.16 -5.95
C GLY A 24 -41.84 5.20 -4.69
N ALA A 25 -42.44 5.30 -3.50
CA ALA A 25 -41.72 5.28 -2.24
C ALA A 25 -41.00 3.95 -1.97
N ILE A 26 -41.65 2.82 -2.28
CA ILE A 26 -41.04 1.49 -2.15
C ILE A 26 -39.87 1.31 -3.12
N LEU A 27 -40.05 1.69 -4.39
CA LEU A 27 -38.99 1.61 -5.40
C LEU A 27 -37.81 2.54 -5.07
N GLY A 28 -38.09 3.75 -4.55
CA GLY A 28 -37.06 4.67 -4.08
C GLY A 28 -36.26 4.09 -2.90
N TRP A 29 -36.94 3.45 -1.95
CA TRP A 29 -36.28 2.79 -0.82
C TRP A 29 -35.46 1.56 -1.25
N LEU A 30 -35.99 0.72 -2.15
CA LEU A 30 -35.26 -0.42 -2.73
C LEU A 30 -34.04 0.04 -3.52
N GLY A 31 -34.18 1.09 -4.34
CA GLY A 31 -33.08 1.71 -5.07
C GLY A 31 -31.99 2.23 -4.13
N TYR A 32 -32.38 2.98 -3.09
CA TYR A 32 -31.45 3.49 -2.08
C TYR A 32 -30.70 2.36 -1.34
N SER A 33 -31.41 1.29 -0.96
CA SER A 33 -30.80 0.13 -0.32
C SER A 33 -29.83 -0.61 -1.25
N THR A 34 -30.15 -0.68 -2.54
CA THR A 34 -29.33 -1.35 -3.56
C THR A 34 -28.07 -0.55 -3.86
N SER A 35 -28.18 0.78 -4.01
CA SER A 35 -27.02 1.65 -4.22
C SER A 35 -26.02 1.59 -3.06
N LYS A 36 -26.50 1.54 -1.81
CA LYS A 36 -25.63 1.35 -0.63
C LYS A 36 -24.91 0.00 -0.65
N LYS A 37 -25.61 -1.07 -1.02
CA LYS A 37 -25.02 -2.42 -1.13
C LYS A 37 -23.95 -2.48 -2.22
N MET A 38 -24.18 -1.85 -3.37
CA MET A 38 -23.19 -1.76 -4.46
C MET A 38 -21.94 -1.04 -3.98
N LYS A 39 -22.08 0.17 -3.40
CA LYS A 39 -20.96 0.93 -2.84
C LYS A 39 -20.17 0.11 -1.81
N SER A 40 -20.85 -0.59 -0.90
CA SER A 40 -20.18 -1.42 0.10
C SER A 40 -19.44 -2.62 -0.50
N THR A 41 -19.91 -3.16 -1.63
CA THR A 41 -19.27 -4.29 -2.30
C THR A 41 -18.01 -3.83 -3.02
N ASP A 42 -18.08 -2.69 -3.72
CA ASP A 42 -16.94 -2.10 -4.41
C ASP A 42 -15.82 -1.74 -3.43
N LEU A 43 -16.15 -1.10 -2.30
CA LEU A 43 -15.18 -0.79 -1.23
C LEU A 43 -14.51 -2.04 -0.66
N ARG A 44 -15.23 -3.15 -0.51
CA ARG A 44 -14.63 -4.41 -0.04
C ARG A 44 -13.65 -4.98 -1.07
N ILE A 45 -13.99 -4.93 -2.36
CA ILE A 45 -13.12 -5.42 -3.43
C ILE A 45 -11.86 -4.57 -3.48
N GLU A 46 -12.01 -3.25 -3.45
CA GLU A 46 -10.88 -2.31 -3.41
C GLU A 46 -9.97 -2.59 -2.22
N LEU A 47 -10.52 -2.68 -1.01
CA LEU A 47 -9.74 -2.96 0.20
C LEU A 47 -8.99 -4.29 0.12
N LYS A 48 -9.63 -5.35 -0.38
CA LYS A 48 -8.96 -6.64 -0.58
C LYS A 48 -7.79 -6.54 -1.56
N SER A 49 -7.98 -5.84 -2.67
CA SER A 49 -6.92 -5.60 -3.66
C SER A 49 -5.76 -4.80 -3.05
N LEU A 50 -6.06 -3.74 -2.32
CA LEU A 50 -5.04 -2.93 -1.63
C LEU A 50 -4.26 -3.74 -0.59
N ILE A 51 -4.93 -4.61 0.17
CA ILE A 51 -4.28 -5.49 1.14
C ILE A 51 -3.37 -6.51 0.45
N GLN A 52 -3.80 -7.09 -0.68
CA GLN A 52 -2.94 -7.99 -1.46
C GLN A 52 -1.70 -7.25 -1.97
N ASN A 53 -1.90 -6.05 -2.52
CA ASN A 53 -0.80 -5.21 -2.99
C ASN A 53 0.16 -4.86 -1.84
N ALA A 54 -0.36 -4.45 -0.69
CA ALA A 54 0.45 -4.13 0.48
C ALA A 54 1.27 -5.32 0.99
N ARG A 55 0.70 -6.53 0.99
CA ARG A 55 1.42 -7.76 1.34
C ARG A 55 2.55 -8.08 0.36
N LEU A 56 2.30 -7.91 -0.95
CA LEU A 56 3.32 -8.12 -1.98
C LEU A 56 4.46 -7.10 -1.85
N GLU A 57 4.11 -5.82 -1.69
CA GLU A 57 5.07 -4.73 -1.53
C GLU A 57 5.91 -4.89 -0.25
N LEU A 58 5.31 -5.32 0.86
CA LEU A 58 6.02 -5.65 2.10
C LEU A 58 6.98 -6.83 1.91
N GLY A 59 6.55 -7.90 1.25
CA GLY A 59 7.42 -9.04 0.95
C GLY A 59 8.62 -8.63 0.08
N GLY A 60 8.39 -7.78 -0.92
CA GLY A 60 9.47 -7.23 -1.75
C GLY A 60 10.41 -6.30 -0.96
N LEU A 61 9.89 -5.53 0.00
CA LEU A 61 10.70 -4.70 0.88
C LEU A 61 11.58 -5.54 1.82
N GLU A 62 11.03 -6.61 2.42
CA GLU A 62 11.80 -7.54 3.27
C GLU A 62 13.02 -8.09 2.51
N GLU A 63 12.81 -8.55 1.27
CA GLU A 63 13.90 -9.01 0.40
C GLU A 63 14.91 -7.89 0.08
N GLN A 64 14.41 -6.69 -0.22
CA GLN A 64 15.25 -5.53 -0.52
C GLN A 64 16.14 -5.12 0.66
N ILE A 65 15.65 -5.23 1.89
CA ILE A 65 16.41 -4.98 3.12
C ILE A 65 17.54 -6.00 3.27
N ILE A 66 17.24 -7.29 3.08
CA ILE A 66 18.20 -8.39 3.21
C ILE A 66 19.35 -8.22 2.21
N GLU A 67 19.02 -8.01 0.93
CA GLU A 67 20.02 -7.81 -0.11
C GLU A 67 20.79 -6.49 0.09
N GLY A 68 20.11 -5.47 0.62
CA GLY A 68 20.70 -4.15 0.88
C GLY A 68 21.74 -4.24 1.99
N ASN A 69 21.44 -5.03 3.02
CA ASN A 69 22.38 -5.32 4.07
C ASN A 69 23.63 -6.03 3.56
N LYS A 70 23.46 -7.12 2.79
CA LYS A 70 24.58 -7.85 2.19
C LYS A 70 25.46 -6.93 1.34
N SER A 71 24.81 -6.12 0.51
CA SER A 71 25.45 -5.09 -0.33
C SER A 71 26.32 -4.15 0.51
N ARG A 72 25.72 -3.52 1.52
CA ARG A 72 26.38 -2.51 2.35
C ARG A 72 27.56 -3.09 3.12
N ILE A 73 27.37 -4.26 3.72
CA ILE A 73 28.42 -4.94 4.50
C ILE A 73 29.63 -5.26 3.61
N ALA A 74 29.41 -5.75 2.39
CA ALA A 74 30.49 -6.01 1.44
C ALA A 74 31.24 -4.73 1.05
N VAL A 75 30.52 -3.63 0.81
CA VAL A 75 31.13 -2.33 0.48
C VAL A 75 31.95 -1.80 1.65
N LEU A 76 31.38 -1.80 2.87
CA LEU A 76 32.09 -1.35 4.09
C LEU A 76 33.36 -2.17 4.33
N ALA A 77 33.33 -3.48 4.11
CA ALA A 77 34.52 -4.33 4.17
C ALA A 77 35.57 -3.93 3.12
N ALA A 78 35.16 -3.71 1.87
CA ALA A 78 36.07 -3.35 0.79
C ALA A 78 36.74 -1.98 0.98
N ILE A 79 36.05 -1.01 1.60
CA ILE A 79 36.60 0.32 1.89
C ILE A 79 37.28 0.42 3.26
N GLY A 80 37.44 -0.69 3.99
CA GLY A 80 38.11 -0.72 5.30
C GLY A 80 37.30 -0.11 6.45
N LYS A 81 35.98 0.02 6.28
CA LYS A 81 35.03 0.57 7.26
C LYS A 81 34.14 -0.48 7.93
N TYR A 82 34.52 -1.75 7.88
CA TYR A 82 33.71 -2.82 8.46
C TYR A 82 33.63 -2.76 10.00
N ASN A 83 34.69 -2.31 10.67
CA ASN A 83 34.71 -2.16 12.14
C ASN A 83 34.61 -0.68 12.55
N SER A 84 33.80 0.11 11.83
CA SER A 84 33.60 1.53 12.12
C SER A 84 32.17 1.81 12.57
N GLY A 85 31.95 3.01 13.11
CA GLY A 85 30.61 3.49 13.47
C GLY A 85 29.65 3.54 12.27
N ASP A 86 30.15 3.60 11.02
CA ASP A 86 29.29 3.55 9.83
C ASP A 86 28.53 2.21 9.74
N ARG A 87 29.16 1.12 10.18
CA ARG A 87 28.50 -0.19 10.27
C ARG A 87 27.47 -0.20 11.39
N GLU A 88 27.83 0.28 12.57
CA GLU A 88 26.92 0.30 13.73
C GLU A 88 25.66 1.11 13.44
N VAL A 89 25.80 2.28 12.81
CA VAL A 89 24.67 3.12 12.36
C VAL A 89 23.79 2.38 11.36
N TRP A 90 24.39 1.65 10.42
CA TRP A 90 23.64 0.87 9.43
C TRP A 90 22.89 -0.31 10.06
N GLU A 91 23.53 -1.06 10.97
CA GLU A 91 22.89 -2.16 11.68
C GLU A 91 21.73 -1.68 12.56
N ALA A 92 21.91 -0.56 13.27
CA ALA A 92 20.84 0.07 14.04
C ALA A 92 19.67 0.52 13.15
N LYS A 93 19.95 1.06 11.97
CA LYS A 93 18.93 1.41 10.98
C LYS A 93 18.14 0.19 10.54
N ILE A 94 18.82 -0.92 10.20
CA ILE A 94 18.16 -2.15 9.79
C ILE A 94 17.27 -2.71 10.91
N ALA A 95 17.76 -2.70 12.15
CA ALA A 95 16.95 -3.15 13.29
C ALA A 95 15.66 -2.33 13.41
N THR A 96 15.76 -1.00 13.33
CA THR A 96 14.62 -0.07 13.37
C THR A 96 13.66 -0.29 12.20
N ASP A 97 14.20 -0.46 10.99
CA ASP A 97 13.39 -0.68 9.79
C ASP A 97 12.68 -2.04 9.85
N ASN A 98 13.32 -3.10 10.38
CA ASN A 98 12.70 -4.41 10.56
C ASN A 98 11.55 -4.34 11.56
N GLU A 99 11.72 -3.65 12.69
CA GLU A 99 10.63 -3.39 13.63
C GLU A 99 9.48 -2.63 12.96
N THR A 100 9.82 -1.63 12.14
CA THR A 100 8.83 -0.87 11.36
C THR A 100 8.07 -1.77 10.39
N VAL A 101 8.77 -2.63 9.65
CA VAL A 101 8.16 -3.58 8.70
C VAL A 101 7.23 -4.56 9.41
N LEU A 102 7.64 -5.08 10.59
CA LEU A 102 6.79 -5.93 11.42
C LEU A 102 5.51 -5.18 11.86
N GLY A 103 5.65 -3.95 12.35
CA GLY A 103 4.50 -3.12 12.73
C GLY A 103 3.55 -2.84 11.55
N LEU A 104 4.10 -2.57 10.36
CA LEU A 104 3.31 -2.38 9.14
C LEU A 104 2.58 -3.66 8.73
N LYS A 105 3.21 -4.82 8.89
CA LYS A 105 2.61 -6.13 8.59
C LYS A 105 1.45 -6.45 9.53
N ASP A 106 1.63 -6.18 10.82
CA ASP A 106 0.61 -6.39 11.85
C ASP A 106 -0.57 -5.41 11.72
N SER A 107 -0.33 -4.25 11.13
CA SER A 107 -1.38 -3.25 10.87
C SER A 107 -2.33 -3.65 9.72
N ILE A 108 -1.94 -4.59 8.86
CA ILE A 108 -2.77 -5.06 7.75
C ILE A 108 -3.69 -6.18 8.24
N PRO A 109 -5.02 -6.15 7.93
CA PRO A 109 -5.93 -7.22 8.31
C PRO A 109 -5.45 -8.60 7.87
N ALA A 110 -5.42 -9.55 8.80
CA ALA A 110 -4.93 -10.91 8.55
C ALA A 110 -5.87 -11.73 7.63
N SER A 111 -7.18 -11.52 7.72
CA SER A 111 -8.18 -12.28 6.97
C SER A 111 -9.20 -11.39 6.26
N PHE A 112 -9.61 -11.82 5.06
CA PHE A 112 -10.69 -11.20 4.30
C PHE A 112 -12.07 -11.44 4.90
N ASP A 113 -12.21 -12.38 5.84
CA ASP A 113 -13.49 -12.61 6.52
C ASP A 113 -13.88 -11.43 7.42
N MET A 114 -12.88 -10.79 8.06
CA MET A 114 -13.10 -9.55 8.81
C MET A 114 -13.59 -8.44 7.88
N ILE A 115 -12.99 -8.32 6.70
CA ILE A 115 -13.39 -7.34 5.68
C ILE A 115 -14.81 -7.58 5.23
N ASN A 116 -15.27 -8.83 5.07
CA ASN A 116 -16.63 -9.15 4.63
C ASN A 116 -17.72 -8.76 5.64
N ARG A 117 -17.36 -8.61 6.92
CA ARG A 117 -18.30 -8.30 8.01
C ARG A 117 -18.26 -6.82 8.41
N MET A 118 -17.30 -6.06 7.92
CA MET A 118 -17.12 -4.64 8.25
C MET A 118 -18.26 -3.77 7.68
N PRO A 119 -18.78 -2.77 8.42
CA PRO A 119 -19.73 -1.80 7.90
C PRO A 119 -19.08 -0.84 6.89
N PRO A 120 -19.84 -0.25 5.94
CA PRO A 120 -19.30 0.58 4.86
C PRO A 120 -18.43 1.75 5.33
N GLU A 121 -18.79 2.40 6.43
CA GLU A 121 -18.07 3.55 6.97
C GLU A 121 -16.68 3.17 7.50
N LEU A 122 -16.54 1.95 8.03
CA LEU A 122 -15.24 1.44 8.47
C LEU A 122 -14.38 0.97 7.29
N LEU A 123 -14.98 0.52 6.17
CA LEU A 123 -14.23 0.15 4.98
C LEU A 123 -13.45 1.33 4.39
N GLU A 124 -14.06 2.51 4.35
CA GLU A 124 -13.40 3.73 3.83
C GLU A 124 -12.18 4.10 4.70
N ASN A 125 -12.33 4.04 6.03
CA ASN A 125 -11.22 4.29 6.96
C ASN A 125 -10.09 3.27 6.78
N GLU A 126 -10.42 1.99 6.62
CA GLU A 126 -9.44 0.93 6.44
C GLU A 126 -8.70 1.07 5.10
N ILE A 127 -9.39 1.50 4.03
CA ILE A 127 -8.76 1.82 2.74
C ILE A 127 -7.71 2.91 2.91
N VAL A 128 -8.05 4.00 3.61
CA VAL A 128 -7.10 5.09 3.88
C VAL A 128 -5.91 4.57 4.69
N HIS A 129 -6.17 3.76 5.72
CA HIS A 129 -5.14 3.14 6.54
C HIS A 129 -4.16 2.28 5.74
N VAL A 130 -4.66 1.35 4.91
CA VAL A 130 -3.82 0.49 4.06
C VAL A 130 -3.03 1.31 3.03
N ARG A 131 -3.59 2.42 2.51
CA ARG A 131 -2.86 3.34 1.63
C ARG A 131 -1.73 4.06 2.37
N THR A 132 -1.91 4.43 3.63
CA THR A 132 -0.84 4.98 4.47
C THR A 132 0.27 3.94 4.69
N VAL A 133 -0.07 2.68 4.92
CA VAL A 133 0.91 1.58 5.00
C VAL A 133 1.71 1.47 3.71
N LEU A 134 1.04 1.46 2.55
CA LEU A 134 1.69 1.44 1.23
C LEU A 134 2.62 2.65 1.02
N ALA A 135 2.23 3.84 1.47
CA ALA A 135 3.09 5.03 1.40
C ALA A 135 4.36 4.88 2.25
N SER A 136 4.24 4.34 3.46
CA SER A 136 5.39 4.04 4.34
C SER A 136 6.32 2.99 3.72
N VAL A 137 5.76 1.93 3.13
CA VAL A 137 6.53 0.92 2.39
C VAL A 137 7.29 1.58 1.23
N GLY A 138 6.61 2.42 0.44
CA GLY A 138 7.23 3.16 -0.66
C GLY A 138 8.39 4.06 -0.20
N ALA A 139 8.24 4.73 0.95
CA ALA A 139 9.31 5.56 1.52
C ALA A 139 10.55 4.73 1.93
N LEU A 140 10.34 3.57 2.57
CA LEU A 140 11.43 2.65 2.91
C LEU A 140 12.11 2.11 1.65
N ARG A 141 11.35 1.63 0.67
CA ARG A 141 11.90 1.15 -0.62
C ARG A 141 12.76 2.20 -1.30
N LYS A 142 12.31 3.46 -1.29
CA LYS A 142 13.09 4.59 -1.82
C LYS A 142 14.40 4.76 -1.06
N SER A 143 14.38 4.77 0.27
CA SER A 143 15.59 4.87 1.10
C SER A 143 16.60 3.76 0.79
N TYR A 144 16.14 2.51 0.63
CA TYR A 144 17.03 1.41 0.24
C TYR A 144 17.53 1.54 -1.20
N SER A 145 16.73 2.02 -2.14
CA SER A 145 17.19 2.29 -3.51
C SER A 145 18.29 3.34 -3.58
N GLU A 146 18.19 4.40 -2.76
CA GLU A 146 19.23 5.42 -2.63
C GLU A 146 20.50 4.84 -1.97
N ALA A 147 20.34 3.97 -0.98
CA ALA A 147 21.45 3.25 -0.38
C ALA A 147 22.18 2.35 -1.40
N TYR A 148 21.46 1.64 -2.28
CA TYR A 148 22.08 0.87 -3.35
C TYR A 148 22.85 1.74 -4.34
N ALA A 149 22.27 2.87 -4.76
CA ALA A 149 22.95 3.79 -5.67
C ALA A 149 24.28 4.31 -5.08
N TYR A 150 24.30 4.58 -3.78
CA TYR A 150 25.53 4.90 -3.07
C TYR A 150 26.53 3.73 -3.11
N ASP A 151 26.10 2.51 -2.80
CA ASP A 151 26.97 1.33 -2.78
C ASP A 151 27.57 1.04 -4.15
N ASP A 152 26.77 1.19 -5.22
CA ASP A 152 27.24 1.04 -6.61
C ASP A 152 28.30 2.09 -6.95
N THR A 153 28.10 3.33 -6.52
CA THR A 153 29.10 4.40 -6.69
C THR A 153 30.42 4.03 -5.99
N GLN A 154 30.36 3.48 -4.78
CA GLN A 154 31.56 3.02 -4.06
C GLN A 154 32.25 1.85 -4.77
N ARG A 155 31.49 0.88 -5.29
CA ARG A 155 32.04 -0.24 -6.08
C ARG A 155 32.76 0.24 -7.33
N ASP A 156 32.20 1.21 -8.03
CA ASP A 156 32.82 1.79 -9.22
C ASP A 156 34.12 2.53 -8.87
N HIS A 157 34.15 3.28 -7.77
CA HIS A 157 35.38 3.91 -7.29
C HIS A 157 36.46 2.88 -6.94
N LEU A 158 36.08 1.80 -6.26
CA LEU A 158 37.00 0.70 -5.92
C LEU A 158 37.56 0.02 -7.17
N ARG A 159 36.70 -0.26 -8.16
CA ARG A 159 37.12 -0.87 -9.43
C ARG A 159 38.14 0.01 -10.16
N ARG A 160 37.86 1.30 -10.31
CA ARG A 160 38.77 2.26 -10.94
C ARG A 160 40.07 2.44 -10.15
N ALA A 161 40.02 2.40 -8.82
CA ALA A 161 41.22 2.46 -7.99
C ALA A 161 42.11 1.22 -8.19
N PHE A 162 41.50 0.04 -8.31
CA PHE A 162 42.22 -1.21 -8.56
C PHE A 162 42.85 -1.25 -9.96
N GLU A 163 42.10 -0.83 -11.00
CA GLU A 163 42.61 -0.72 -12.37
C GLU A 163 43.83 0.20 -12.47
N ARG A 164 43.78 1.37 -11.82
CA ARG A 164 44.92 2.30 -11.77
C ARG A 164 46.16 1.67 -11.13
N LYS A 165 45.99 0.97 -10.01
CA LYS A 165 47.10 0.28 -9.34
C LYS A 165 47.72 -0.81 -10.22
N ILE A 166 46.91 -1.54 -10.99
CA ILE A 166 47.42 -2.53 -11.94
C ILE A 166 48.21 -1.85 -13.05
N GLU A 167 47.72 -0.74 -13.60
CA GLU A 167 48.41 -0.01 -14.67
C GLU A 167 49.75 0.57 -14.19
N GLU A 168 49.78 1.15 -12.99
CA GLU A 168 51.02 1.61 -12.34
C GLU A 168 52.02 0.47 -12.12
N GLY A 169 51.56 -0.67 -11.61
CA GLY A 169 52.42 -1.86 -11.43
C GLY A 169 52.99 -2.38 -12.75
N LYS A 170 52.20 -2.39 -13.83
CA LYS A 170 52.68 -2.76 -15.18
C LYS A 170 53.73 -1.78 -15.71
N ARG A 171 53.58 -0.47 -15.46
CA ARG A 171 54.58 0.53 -15.87
C ARG A 171 55.91 0.34 -15.13
N ILE A 172 55.87 0.01 -13.84
CA ILE A 172 57.07 -0.23 -13.03
C ILE A 172 57.80 -1.51 -13.45
N MET A 173 57.07 -2.57 -13.84
CA MET A 173 57.66 -3.85 -14.27
C MET A 173 58.05 -3.90 -15.76
N GLY A 174 57.57 -2.96 -16.57
CA GLY A 174 57.90 -2.84 -18.00
C GLY A 174 59.05 -1.88 -18.31
N GLN A 175 59.69 -1.32 -17.29
CA GLN A 175 60.97 -0.59 -17.35
C GLN A 175 62.08 -1.47 -16.76
#